data_AF-A0A0W1DHF6-F1
#
_entry.id   AF-A0A0W1DHF6-F1
#
_cell.length_a   1.000
_cell.length_b   1.000
_cell.length_c   1.000
_cell.angle_alpha   90.00
_cell.angle_beta   90.00
_cell.angle_gamma   90.00
#
_symmetry.space_group_name_H-M   'P 1'
#
loop_
_entity.id
_entity.type
_entity.pdbx_description
1 polymer ?
#
loop_
_entity_poly.entity_id
_entity_poly.type
_entity_poly.pdbx_seq_one_letter_code
_entity_poly.pdbx_strand_id
1 'polypeptide(L)'
;MLLAGTGSDHQLSKWSTKACEQHAGMGKPRAKVAIDELIQHGFVAHTDRSTKLYPQYRLQPIPLDSDPIFLPVALVTGIETEASMLRRVRETGDALLLRMLVDLYGLVQLDATFGVPIGALSQTPPDDYPARKVFEIGIHSVWALRLVGGSKSAKGDWASYHRSKSRNKDGAWGDFWARVAMLEKIGAVWYEAWIFDSEESDAEPLFPVDPGALYHQGEGDDVYQLTRTMLDAAANLSEERSNLLERYGIDMLVTLAQHRRAPGIRGVARMRIEADTPGRRLSYYKRRTQIEIYEAGYTQIALDALRGEYSRPMNTSTPQ
;
A
#
# COMPACT_ATOMS: atom_id res chain seq x y z
N MET A 1 19.13 9.45 7.70
CA MET A 1 19.61 8.73 8.91
C MET A 1 19.68 9.63 10.13
N LEU A 2 20.52 10.68 10.16
CA LEU A 2 20.62 11.57 11.34
C LEU A 2 19.28 12.17 11.81
N LEU A 3 18.39 12.50 10.86
CA LEU A 3 17.01 12.96 11.11
C LEU A 3 16.17 11.98 11.96
N ALA A 4 16.45 10.68 11.92
CA ALA A 4 15.72 9.71 12.74
C ALA A 4 16.08 9.82 14.25
N GLY A 5 17.18 10.51 14.57
CA GLY A 5 17.63 10.77 15.93
C GLY A 5 17.25 12.14 16.49
N THR A 6 16.37 12.87 15.81
CA THR A 6 15.92 14.20 16.25
C THR A 6 14.69 14.12 17.15
N GLY A 7 14.46 15.19 17.92
CA GLY A 7 13.19 15.39 18.61
C GLY A 7 12.09 15.93 17.69
N SER A 8 11.02 16.46 18.30
CA SER A 8 9.88 17.07 17.61
C SER A 8 10.22 18.29 16.75
N ASP A 9 11.37 18.94 17.00
CA ASP A 9 11.84 20.09 16.23
C ASP A 9 12.56 19.72 14.93
N HIS A 10 12.79 18.42 14.69
CA HIS A 10 13.50 17.85 13.55
C HIS A 10 14.90 18.42 13.29
N GLN A 11 15.53 19.05 14.29
CA GLN A 11 16.76 19.82 14.10
C GLN A 11 17.93 19.32 14.92
N LEU A 12 17.74 18.93 16.18
CA LEU A 12 18.85 18.48 17.02
C LEU A 12 18.98 16.96 17.01
N SER A 13 20.07 16.42 16.46
CA SER A 13 20.38 14.99 16.49
C SER A 13 21.60 14.69 17.36
N LYS A 14 21.50 13.65 18.18
CA LYS A 14 22.60 13.10 18.99
C LYS A 14 23.12 11.77 18.44
N TRP A 15 22.68 11.39 17.24
CA TRP A 15 23.10 10.14 16.61
C TRP A 15 24.55 10.21 16.15
N SER A 16 25.34 9.20 16.54
CA SER A 16 26.74 9.07 16.15
C SER A 16 26.90 8.12 14.96
N THR A 17 28.14 7.98 14.47
CA THR A 17 28.49 6.95 13.47
C THR A 17 28.14 5.53 13.94
N LYS A 18 28.15 5.26 15.26
CA LYS A 18 27.69 3.99 15.85
C LYS A 18 26.18 3.78 15.65
N ALA A 19 25.38 4.85 15.75
CA ALA A 19 23.94 4.75 15.49
C ALA A 19 23.65 4.44 14.01
N CYS A 20 24.39 5.06 13.07
CA CYS A 20 24.30 4.74 11.65
C CYS A 20 24.66 3.27 11.35
N GLU A 21 25.68 2.73 12.02
CA GLU A 21 26.06 1.32 11.91
C GLU A 21 24.96 0.40 12.44
N GLN A 22 24.47 0.69 13.65
CA GLN A 22 23.46 -0.14 14.32
C GLN A 22 22.13 -0.20 13.55
N HIS A 23 21.63 0.95 13.07
CA HIS A 23 20.30 1.03 12.48
C HIS A 23 20.28 0.84 10.97
N ALA A 24 21.28 1.33 10.24
CA ALA A 24 21.32 1.26 8.77
C ALA A 24 22.39 0.30 8.21
N GLY A 25 23.18 -0.34 9.07
CA GLY A 25 24.26 -1.24 8.65
C GLY A 25 25.42 -0.51 7.97
N MET A 26 25.56 0.81 8.16
CA MET A 26 26.65 1.58 7.57
C MET A 26 27.88 1.58 8.48
N GLY A 27 28.96 0.92 8.06
CA GLY A 27 30.19 0.85 8.84
C GLY A 27 30.73 2.24 9.22
N LYS A 28 31.24 2.38 10.45
CA LYS A 28 31.62 3.68 11.05
C LYS A 28 32.51 4.57 10.17
N PRO A 29 33.54 4.08 9.46
CA PRO A 29 34.36 4.93 8.61
C PRO A 29 33.56 5.58 7.47
N ARG A 30 32.65 4.81 6.84
CA ARG A 30 31.78 5.33 5.77
C ARG A 30 30.73 6.29 6.32
N ALA A 31 30.16 5.99 7.48
CA ALA A 31 29.23 6.89 8.16
C ALA A 31 29.89 8.23 8.51
N LYS A 32 31.17 8.20 8.93
CA LYS A 32 31.94 9.43 9.20
C LYS A 32 32.07 10.28 7.93
N VAL A 33 32.51 9.69 6.82
CA VAL A 33 32.68 10.39 5.54
C VAL A 33 31.37 11.04 5.10
N ALA A 34 30.26 10.29 5.12
CA ALA A 34 28.95 10.81 4.73
C ALA A 34 28.47 11.97 5.63
N ILE A 35 28.74 11.91 6.95
CA ILE A 35 28.40 13.01 7.86
C ILE A 35 29.26 14.24 7.58
N ASP A 36 30.56 14.06 7.36
CA ASP A 36 31.49 15.15 7.06
C ASP A 36 31.10 15.83 5.72
N GLU A 37 30.68 15.07 4.72
CA GLU A 37 30.12 15.60 3.45
C GLU A 37 28.84 16.44 3.69
N LEU A 38 27.91 15.93 4.50
CA LEU A 38 26.70 16.68 4.87
C LEU A 38 27.03 18.00 5.57
N ILE A 39 28.09 18.02 6.39
CA ILE A 39 28.56 19.24 7.06
C ILE A 39 29.20 20.21 6.05
N GLN A 40 30.06 19.70 5.18
CA GLN A 40 30.73 20.49 4.15
C GLN A 40 29.74 21.19 3.22
N HIS A 41 28.62 20.52 2.90
CA HIS A 41 27.55 21.08 2.07
C HIS A 41 26.50 21.88 2.83
N GLY A 42 26.68 22.09 4.15
CA GLY A 42 25.81 22.93 4.97
C GLY A 42 24.46 22.31 5.32
N PHE A 43 24.20 21.04 5.00
CA PHE A 43 22.96 20.35 5.39
C PHE A 43 22.92 20.04 6.90
N VAL A 44 24.09 19.94 7.52
CA VAL A 44 24.27 19.64 8.95
C VAL A 44 25.38 20.54 9.50
N ALA A 45 25.31 20.91 10.78
CA ALA A 45 26.38 21.60 11.49
C ALA A 45 26.62 20.94 12.86
N HIS A 46 27.83 21.05 13.40
CA HIS A 46 28.05 20.73 14.80
C HIS A 46 27.43 21.80 15.70
N THR A 47 26.89 21.37 16.85
CA THR A 47 26.52 22.33 17.90
C THR A 47 27.73 22.69 18.75
N ASP A 48 27.67 23.81 19.48
CA ASP A 48 28.74 24.23 20.40
C ASP A 48 28.99 23.23 21.54
N ARG A 49 28.00 22.37 21.82
CA ARG A 49 28.08 21.30 22.84
C ARG A 49 28.58 19.97 22.26
N SER A 50 28.85 19.90 20.96
CA SER A 50 29.33 18.70 20.29
C SER A 50 30.75 18.38 20.72
N THR A 51 30.98 17.13 21.14
CA THR A 51 32.34 16.64 21.46
C THR A 51 32.62 15.37 20.66
N LYS A 52 33.89 14.94 20.63
CA LYS A 52 34.28 13.70 19.93
C LYS A 52 33.58 12.45 20.50
N LEU A 53 33.34 12.41 21.81
CA LEU A 53 32.67 11.29 22.48
C LEU A 53 31.14 11.39 22.39
N TYR A 54 30.61 12.62 22.37
CA TYR A 54 29.17 12.90 22.32
C TYR A 54 28.89 13.88 21.19
N PRO A 55 28.87 13.40 19.93
CA PRO A 55 28.62 14.27 18.79
C PRO A 55 27.19 14.80 18.85
N GLN A 56 27.03 16.08 18.54
CA GLN A 56 25.74 16.73 18.42
C GLN A 56 25.70 17.49 17.10
N TYR A 57 24.59 17.30 16.39
CA TYR A 57 24.38 17.83 15.07
C TYR A 57 23.11 18.68 15.07
N ARG A 58 23.20 19.85 14.45
CA ARG A 58 22.06 20.69 14.08
C ARG A 58 21.81 20.54 12.59
N LEU A 59 20.63 20.06 12.23
CA LEU A 59 20.18 19.98 10.85
C LEU A 59 19.52 21.30 10.45
N GLN A 60 19.55 21.61 9.16
CA GLN A 60 18.88 22.80 8.64
C GLN A 60 17.36 22.72 8.87
N PRO A 61 16.69 23.85 9.13
CA PRO A 61 15.23 23.91 9.13
C PRO A 61 14.66 23.36 7.83
N ILE A 62 13.58 22.58 7.93
CA ILE A 62 12.88 22.03 6.78
C ILE A 62 12.01 23.15 6.17
N PRO A 63 12.21 23.54 4.89
CA PRO A 63 11.34 24.50 4.23
C PRO A 63 9.96 23.88 4.03
N LEU A 64 8.96 24.30 4.81
CA LEU A 64 7.62 23.71 4.77
C LEU A 64 6.86 24.04 3.47
N ASP A 65 7.29 25.08 2.76
CA ASP A 65 6.81 25.46 1.42
C ASP A 65 7.27 24.51 0.31
N SER A 66 8.23 23.62 0.59
CA SER A 66 8.78 22.66 -0.38
C SER A 66 8.11 21.29 -0.39
N ASP A 67 6.97 21.13 0.29
CA ASP A 67 6.21 19.88 0.45
C ASP A 67 7.10 18.69 0.89
N PRO A 68 7.64 18.74 2.13
CA PRO A 68 8.60 17.76 2.60
C PRO A 68 8.00 16.37 2.77
N ILE A 69 8.70 15.36 2.26
CA ILE A 69 8.34 13.94 2.47
C ILE A 69 8.81 13.49 3.85
N PHE A 70 7.87 13.21 4.75
CA PHE A 70 8.16 12.65 6.06
C PHE A 70 8.26 11.12 6.00
N LEU A 71 9.40 10.59 6.43
CA LEU A 71 9.63 9.15 6.51
C LEU A 71 9.44 8.65 7.95
N PRO A 72 8.81 7.48 8.16
CA PRO A 72 8.71 6.88 9.49
C PRO A 72 10.11 6.58 10.06
N VAL A 73 10.33 6.87 11.36
CA VAL A 73 11.60 6.55 12.03
C VAL A 73 11.91 5.05 11.96
N ALA A 74 10.88 4.21 12.06
CA ALA A 74 10.98 2.76 11.92
C ALA A 74 11.56 2.30 10.58
N LEU A 75 11.49 3.11 9.52
CA LEU A 75 12.18 2.84 8.25
C LEU A 75 13.70 2.74 8.43
N VAL A 76 14.23 3.54 9.36
CA VAL A 76 15.66 3.63 9.69
C VAL A 76 16.00 2.68 10.84
N THR A 77 15.21 2.66 11.90
CA THR A 77 15.53 1.89 13.12
C THR A 77 15.16 0.42 13.02
N GLY A 78 14.25 0.06 12.10
CA GLY A 78 13.64 -1.27 12.02
C GLY A 78 12.44 -1.41 12.96
N ILE A 79 11.74 -2.55 12.80
CA ILE A 79 10.67 -3.02 13.68
C ILE A 79 11.19 -4.30 14.35
N GLU A 80 11.12 -4.36 15.67
CA GLU A 80 11.58 -5.49 16.48
C GLU A 80 13.01 -5.96 16.15
N THR A 81 13.17 -7.22 15.72
CA THR A 81 14.46 -7.85 15.41
C THR A 81 14.79 -7.85 13.92
N GLU A 82 13.92 -7.29 13.09
CA GLU A 82 14.11 -7.27 11.64
C GLU A 82 15.16 -6.24 11.20
N ALA A 83 15.91 -6.57 10.16
CA ALA A 83 16.72 -5.58 9.46
C ALA A 83 15.84 -4.44 8.93
N SER A 84 16.22 -3.19 9.24
CA SER A 84 15.49 -1.99 8.79
C SER A 84 15.36 -1.94 7.27
N MET A 85 14.27 -1.35 6.78
CA MET A 85 14.06 -1.20 5.34
C MET A 85 15.20 -0.41 4.69
N LEU A 86 15.70 0.62 5.37
CA LEU A 86 16.83 1.40 4.88
C LEU A 86 18.09 0.54 4.74
N ARG A 87 18.35 -0.37 5.69
CA ARG A 87 19.47 -1.31 5.59
C ARG A 87 19.31 -2.24 4.39
N ARG A 88 18.11 -2.83 4.21
CA ARG A 88 17.82 -3.73 3.07
C ARG A 88 18.03 -3.02 1.73
N VAL A 89 17.52 -1.78 1.58
CA VAL A 89 17.73 -0.96 0.38
C VAL A 89 19.21 -0.65 0.18
N ARG A 90 19.94 -0.25 1.21
CA ARG A 90 21.39 0.03 1.12
C ARG A 90 22.18 -1.17 0.61
N GLU A 91 21.82 -2.37 1.07
CA GLU A 91 22.49 -3.62 0.68
C GLU A 91 22.30 -3.98 -0.80
N THR A 92 21.32 -3.38 -1.48
CA THR A 92 21.17 -3.52 -2.95
C THR A 92 22.21 -2.74 -3.74
N GLY A 93 22.81 -1.69 -3.14
CA GLY A 93 23.76 -0.80 -3.82
C GLY A 93 23.14 0.15 -4.85
N ASP A 94 21.82 0.17 -5.02
CA ASP A 94 21.13 1.06 -5.96
C ASP A 94 20.60 2.33 -5.28
N ALA A 95 21.22 3.47 -5.57
CA ALA A 95 20.80 4.77 -5.04
C ALA A 95 19.43 5.23 -5.56
N LEU A 96 19.05 4.83 -6.79
CA LEU A 96 17.74 5.14 -7.35
C LEU A 96 16.64 4.28 -6.72
N LEU A 97 16.96 3.07 -6.23
CA LEU A 97 16.02 2.30 -5.41
C LEU A 97 15.68 3.03 -4.11
N LEU A 98 16.67 3.64 -3.45
CA LEU A 98 16.43 4.49 -2.27
C LEU A 98 15.58 5.70 -2.63
N ARG A 99 15.87 6.38 -3.74
CA ARG A 99 15.05 7.51 -4.20
C ARG A 99 13.61 7.07 -4.48
N MET A 100 13.42 5.94 -5.15
CA MET A 100 12.10 5.39 -5.46
C MET A 100 11.31 5.10 -4.18
N LEU A 101 11.94 4.48 -3.18
CA LEU A 101 11.31 4.27 -1.89
C LEU A 101 10.81 5.59 -1.26
N VAL A 102 11.62 6.64 -1.28
CA VAL A 102 11.25 7.96 -0.75
C VAL A 102 10.12 8.59 -1.56
N ASP A 103 10.17 8.54 -2.89
CA ASP A 103 9.12 9.09 -3.73
C ASP A 103 7.78 8.38 -3.49
N LEU A 104 7.78 7.06 -3.31
CA LEU A 104 6.55 6.31 -2.98
C LEU A 104 5.94 6.76 -1.64
N TYR A 105 6.76 7.06 -0.62
CA TYR A 105 6.26 7.65 0.63
C TYR A 105 5.63 9.04 0.41
N GLY A 106 6.21 9.85 -0.48
CA GLY A 106 5.66 11.16 -0.83
C GLY A 106 4.34 11.08 -1.60
N LEU A 107 4.06 9.95 -2.24
CA LEU A 107 2.83 9.74 -3.00
C LEU A 107 1.67 9.23 -2.16
N VAL A 108 1.92 8.68 -0.95
CA VAL A 108 0.87 8.03 -0.15
C VAL A 108 -0.29 8.99 0.13
N GLN A 109 -1.48 8.59 -0.30
CA GLN A 109 -2.73 9.28 -0.01
C GLN A 109 -3.41 8.70 1.23
N LEU A 110 -3.93 9.57 2.08
CA LEU A 110 -4.61 9.20 3.34
C LEU A 110 -6.14 9.21 3.22
N ASP A 111 -6.66 9.65 2.07
CA ASP A 111 -8.07 9.84 1.77
C ASP A 111 -8.63 8.80 0.78
N ALA A 112 -7.83 8.30 -0.17
CA ALA A 112 -8.25 7.29 -1.15
C ALA A 112 -7.32 6.05 -1.15
N THR A 113 -7.88 4.86 -0.89
CA THR A 113 -7.19 3.54 -0.78
C THR A 113 -6.07 3.42 0.27
N PHE A 114 -5.76 4.50 0.96
CA PHE A 114 -4.84 4.51 2.11
C PHE A 114 -3.42 4.05 1.75
N GLY A 115 -2.98 4.31 0.52
CA GLY A 115 -1.76 3.80 -0.08
C GLY A 115 -1.24 4.69 -1.21
N VAL A 116 -0.36 4.15 -2.06
CA VAL A 116 0.07 4.85 -3.27
C VAL A 116 -1.11 4.94 -4.23
N PRO A 117 -1.40 6.11 -4.83
CA PRO A 117 -2.53 6.29 -5.71
C PRO A 117 -2.48 5.31 -6.88
N ILE A 118 -3.61 4.68 -7.21
CA ILE A 118 -3.68 3.68 -8.28
C ILE A 118 -3.32 4.24 -9.67
N GLY A 119 -3.51 5.55 -9.87
CA GLY A 119 -3.07 6.26 -11.06
C GLY A 119 -1.53 6.40 -11.14
N ALA A 120 -0.84 6.38 -10.00
CA ALA A 120 0.61 6.51 -9.91
C ALA A 120 1.32 5.15 -10.00
N LEU A 121 0.90 4.16 -9.21
CA LEU A 121 1.40 2.79 -9.21
C LEU A 121 0.29 1.82 -8.80
N SER A 122 0.00 0.82 -9.63
CA SER A 122 -1.02 -0.19 -9.32
C SER A 122 -0.73 -1.53 -10.01
N GLN A 123 -1.37 -2.58 -9.49
CA GLN A 123 -1.58 -3.82 -10.21
C GLN A 123 -2.97 -3.78 -10.86
N THR A 124 -3.05 -4.12 -12.14
CA THR A 124 -4.28 -4.11 -12.95
C THR A 124 -4.66 -5.53 -13.33
N PRO A 125 -5.95 -5.81 -13.59
CA PRO A 125 -6.40 -7.12 -14.07
C PRO A 125 -5.80 -7.44 -15.46
N PRO A 126 -5.80 -8.72 -15.88
CA PRO A 126 -5.50 -9.08 -17.26
C PRO A 126 -6.51 -8.48 -18.25
N ASP A 127 -6.05 -7.99 -19.39
CA ASP A 127 -6.92 -7.35 -20.40
C ASP A 127 -7.95 -8.32 -21.02
N ASP A 128 -7.66 -9.62 -21.03
CA ASP A 128 -8.53 -10.69 -21.53
C ASP A 128 -9.58 -11.17 -20.51
N TYR A 129 -9.53 -10.64 -19.27
CA TYR A 129 -10.46 -10.97 -18.20
C TYR A 129 -11.11 -9.70 -17.60
N PRO A 130 -11.96 -8.99 -18.35
CA PRO A 130 -12.74 -7.87 -17.81
C PRO A 130 -13.73 -8.35 -16.73
N ALA A 131 -14.32 -7.40 -16.00
CA ALA A 131 -15.35 -7.74 -15.02
C ALA A 131 -16.54 -8.45 -15.69
N ARG A 132 -16.84 -9.65 -15.22
CA ARG A 132 -17.92 -10.49 -15.80
C ARG A 132 -19.09 -10.56 -14.84
N LYS A 133 -20.26 -10.17 -15.31
CA LYS A 133 -21.51 -10.40 -14.57
C LYS A 133 -21.84 -11.89 -14.62
N VAL A 134 -21.86 -12.52 -13.45
CA VAL A 134 -22.06 -13.96 -13.29
C VAL A 134 -23.55 -14.27 -13.37
N PHE A 135 -24.35 -13.62 -12.53
CA PHE A 135 -25.82 -13.64 -12.56
C PHE A 135 -26.40 -12.45 -11.80
N GLU A 136 -27.72 -12.29 -11.91
CA GLU A 136 -28.53 -11.35 -11.13
C GLU A 136 -29.62 -12.10 -10.37
N ILE A 137 -29.94 -11.61 -9.17
CA ILE A 137 -31.02 -12.12 -8.34
C ILE A 137 -31.60 -10.98 -7.49
N GLY A 138 -32.90 -10.73 -7.63
CA GLY A 138 -33.56 -9.58 -7.03
C GLY A 138 -32.84 -8.27 -7.40
N ILE A 139 -32.37 -7.54 -6.40
CA ILE A 139 -31.62 -6.28 -6.58
C ILE A 139 -30.09 -6.44 -6.55
N HIS A 140 -29.60 -7.68 -6.54
CA HIS A 140 -28.19 -8.00 -6.45
C HIS A 140 -27.62 -8.48 -7.79
N SER A 141 -26.38 -8.12 -8.07
CA SER A 141 -25.55 -8.69 -9.13
C SER A 141 -24.30 -9.30 -8.53
N VAL A 142 -23.98 -10.51 -8.95
CA VAL A 142 -22.71 -11.17 -8.62
C VAL A 142 -21.76 -10.98 -9.80
N TRP A 143 -20.58 -10.44 -9.51
CA TRP A 143 -19.53 -10.17 -10.48
C TRP A 143 -18.32 -11.05 -10.22
N ALA A 144 -17.63 -11.49 -11.27
CA ALA A 144 -16.36 -12.19 -11.20
C ALA A 144 -15.23 -11.26 -11.67
N LEU A 145 -14.25 -11.05 -10.81
CA LEU A 145 -13.13 -10.13 -11.01
C LEU A 145 -11.79 -10.86 -10.88
N ARG A 146 -10.91 -10.74 -11.87
CA ARG A 146 -9.60 -11.40 -11.87
C ARG A 146 -8.46 -10.42 -11.69
N LEU A 147 -7.67 -10.56 -10.62
CA LEU A 147 -6.42 -9.81 -10.47
C LEU A 147 -5.17 -10.66 -10.79
N VAL A 148 -5.25 -11.97 -10.58
CA VAL A 148 -4.14 -12.91 -10.84
C VAL A 148 -3.84 -12.97 -12.34
N GLY A 149 -2.55 -12.98 -12.68
CA GLY A 149 -2.08 -12.90 -14.07
C GLY A 149 -2.10 -11.49 -14.66
N GLY A 150 -2.51 -10.50 -13.87
CA GLY A 150 -2.53 -9.10 -14.26
C GLY A 150 -1.15 -8.47 -14.41
N SER A 151 -1.14 -7.22 -14.84
CA SER A 151 0.10 -6.43 -15.04
C SER A 151 0.25 -5.36 -13.96
N LYS A 152 1.41 -4.71 -13.93
CA LYS A 152 1.61 -3.48 -13.14
C LYS A 152 1.65 -2.28 -14.05
N SER A 153 1.07 -1.18 -13.59
CA SER A 153 1.02 0.09 -14.31
C SER A 153 1.62 1.19 -13.43
N ALA A 154 2.36 2.10 -14.06
CA ALA A 154 2.92 3.28 -13.41
C ALA A 154 2.77 4.52 -14.31
N LYS A 155 2.33 5.63 -13.74
CA LYS A 155 2.18 6.92 -14.43
C LYS A 155 2.51 8.10 -13.52
N GLY A 156 2.57 9.30 -14.09
CA GLY A 156 2.88 10.54 -13.39
C GLY A 156 4.37 10.91 -13.42
N ASP A 157 4.65 12.15 -13.02
CA ASP A 157 5.99 12.74 -13.16
C ASP A 157 7.05 12.02 -12.31
N TRP A 158 6.64 11.44 -11.18
CA TRP A 158 7.55 10.69 -10.29
C TRP A 158 8.25 9.54 -11.03
N ALA A 159 7.53 8.82 -11.90
CA ALA A 159 8.08 7.67 -12.62
C ALA A 159 9.17 8.08 -13.61
N SER A 160 9.15 9.34 -14.07
CA SER A 160 10.12 9.87 -15.01
C SER A 160 11.54 9.98 -14.44
N TYR A 161 11.68 10.09 -13.12
CA TYR A 161 12.97 10.13 -12.43
C TYR A 161 13.63 8.75 -12.30
N HIS A 162 12.85 7.69 -12.48
CA HIS A 162 13.25 6.30 -12.22
C HIS A 162 13.45 5.48 -13.49
N ARG A 163 12.99 5.99 -14.64
CA ARG A 163 13.19 5.37 -15.95
C ARG A 163 14.55 5.75 -16.53
N SER A 164 15.16 4.81 -17.24
CA SER A 164 16.42 5.05 -17.93
C SER A 164 16.19 5.83 -19.23
N LYS A 165 17.15 6.68 -19.60
CA LYS A 165 17.14 7.36 -20.90
C LYS A 165 17.48 6.35 -21.99
N SER A 166 16.46 5.74 -22.57
CA SER A 166 16.60 4.78 -23.67
C SER A 166 15.80 5.21 -24.89
N ARG A 167 16.32 4.93 -26.09
CA ARG A 167 15.60 5.08 -27.35
C ARG A 167 14.52 3.99 -27.53
N ASN A 168 14.65 2.87 -26.83
CA ASN A 168 13.66 1.81 -26.77
C ASN A 168 12.74 2.04 -25.55
N LYS A 169 11.41 2.11 -25.78
CA LYS A 169 10.43 2.28 -24.70
C LYS A 169 10.53 1.18 -23.65
N ASP A 170 10.66 -0.09 -24.05
CA ASP A 170 10.71 -1.21 -23.09
C ASP A 170 12.01 -1.18 -22.28
N GLY A 171 13.11 -0.82 -22.92
CA GLY A 171 14.40 -0.63 -22.24
C GLY A 171 14.40 0.56 -21.27
N ALA A 172 13.55 1.57 -21.48
CA ALA A 172 13.44 2.71 -20.56
C ALA A 172 12.77 2.30 -19.24
N TRP A 173 11.82 1.35 -19.28
CA TRP A 173 11.07 0.87 -18.13
C TRP A 173 11.68 -0.36 -17.46
N GLY A 174 12.65 -1.03 -18.08
CA GLY A 174 13.30 -2.21 -17.51
C GLY A 174 13.86 -1.98 -16.10
N ASP A 175 14.66 -0.93 -15.92
CA ASP A 175 15.25 -0.60 -14.61
C ASP A 175 14.19 -0.13 -13.60
N PHE A 176 13.14 0.55 -14.07
CA PHE A 176 12.01 0.97 -13.23
C PHE A 176 11.32 -0.25 -12.61
N TRP A 177 10.92 -1.21 -13.46
CA TRP A 177 10.22 -2.41 -13.00
C TRP A 177 11.12 -3.34 -12.19
N ALA A 178 12.41 -3.41 -12.51
CA ALA A 178 13.38 -4.13 -11.70
C ALA A 178 13.48 -3.56 -10.26
N ARG A 179 13.44 -2.24 -10.11
CA ARG A 179 13.42 -1.57 -8.79
C ARG A 179 12.11 -1.80 -8.04
N VAL A 180 10.97 -1.67 -8.71
CA VAL A 180 9.65 -1.99 -8.10
C VAL A 180 9.63 -3.44 -7.60
N ALA A 181 10.07 -4.39 -8.43
CA ALA A 181 10.18 -5.79 -8.05
C ALA A 181 11.18 -6.01 -6.88
N MET A 182 12.27 -5.24 -6.83
CA MET A 182 13.20 -5.29 -5.72
C MET A 182 12.58 -4.77 -4.41
N LEU A 183 11.81 -3.66 -4.46
CA LEU A 183 11.09 -3.14 -3.30
C LEU A 183 10.08 -4.15 -2.74
N GLU A 184 9.38 -4.88 -3.61
CA GLU A 184 8.51 -5.98 -3.20
C GLU A 184 9.31 -7.13 -2.60
N LYS A 185 10.39 -7.55 -3.26
CA LYS A 185 11.23 -8.67 -2.81
C LYS A 185 11.83 -8.45 -1.42
N ILE A 186 12.27 -7.22 -1.11
CA ILE A 186 12.80 -6.89 0.23
C ILE A 186 11.70 -6.60 1.26
N GLY A 187 10.43 -6.61 0.83
CA GLY A 187 9.25 -6.37 1.64
C GLY A 187 8.99 -4.91 1.97
N ALA A 188 9.54 -3.95 1.22
CA ALA A 188 9.27 -2.53 1.44
C ALA A 188 7.88 -2.11 0.94
N VAL A 189 7.44 -2.74 -0.15
CA VAL A 189 6.14 -2.51 -0.80
C VAL A 189 5.41 -3.84 -0.94
N TRP A 190 4.09 -3.84 -0.81
CA TRP A 190 3.22 -4.95 -1.15
C TRP A 190 1.95 -4.41 -1.83
N TYR A 191 1.16 -5.28 -2.48
CA TYR A 191 -0.06 -4.88 -3.16
C TYR A 191 -1.27 -5.46 -2.44
N GLU A 192 -2.17 -4.58 -2.03
CA GLU A 192 -3.46 -4.92 -1.44
C GLU A 192 -4.52 -4.89 -2.53
N ALA A 193 -5.29 -5.96 -2.73
CA ALA A 193 -6.37 -5.94 -3.71
C ALA A 193 -7.55 -5.12 -3.18
N TRP A 194 -8.15 -4.30 -4.04
CA TRP A 194 -9.29 -3.45 -3.72
C TRP A 194 -10.36 -3.55 -4.80
N ILE A 195 -11.61 -3.55 -4.38
CA ILE A 195 -12.77 -3.42 -5.27
C ILE A 195 -13.10 -1.94 -5.44
N PHE A 196 -13.40 -1.56 -6.67
CA PHE A 196 -13.78 -0.21 -7.08
C PHE A 196 -15.18 -0.22 -7.68
N ASP A 197 -15.88 0.90 -7.58
CA ASP A 197 -17.25 1.05 -8.11
C ASP A 197 -17.33 0.96 -9.64
N SER A 198 -16.20 1.15 -10.33
CA SER A 198 -16.07 1.03 -11.78
C SER A 198 -14.64 0.64 -12.20
N GLU A 199 -14.47 0.32 -13.50
CA GLU A 199 -13.16 0.04 -14.12
C GLU A 199 -12.36 1.31 -14.46
N GLU A 200 -12.90 2.51 -14.22
CA GLU A 200 -12.29 3.79 -14.60
C GLU A 200 -11.17 4.21 -13.63
N SER A 201 -10.21 5.03 -14.08
CA SER A 201 -9.05 5.39 -13.26
C SER A 201 -9.36 6.27 -12.05
N ASP A 202 -10.49 6.97 -12.07
CA ASP A 202 -11.03 7.84 -11.01
C ASP A 202 -12.14 7.15 -10.19
N ALA A 203 -12.31 5.83 -10.35
CA ALA A 203 -13.29 5.04 -9.63
C ALA A 203 -13.12 5.14 -8.10
N GLU A 204 -14.24 5.18 -7.39
CA GLU A 204 -14.26 5.25 -5.93
C GLU A 204 -13.93 3.88 -5.32
N PRO A 205 -12.98 3.81 -4.36
CA PRO A 205 -12.65 2.56 -3.68
C PRO A 205 -13.78 2.13 -2.74
N LEU A 206 -14.21 0.89 -2.87
CA LEU A 206 -15.27 0.32 -2.05
C LEU A 206 -14.73 -0.35 -0.79
N PHE A 207 -13.87 -1.35 -0.95
CA PHE A 207 -13.28 -2.09 0.17
C PHE A 207 -12.09 -2.95 -0.31
N PRO A 208 -11.14 -3.27 0.59
CA PRO A 208 -10.07 -4.22 0.29
C PRO A 208 -10.60 -5.66 0.25
N VAL A 209 -9.92 -6.52 -0.51
CA VAL A 209 -10.16 -7.97 -0.56
C VAL A 209 -8.85 -8.74 -0.47
N ASP A 210 -8.90 -9.94 0.07
CA ASP A 210 -7.76 -10.85 0.17
C ASP A 210 -7.95 -12.06 -0.77
N PRO A 211 -7.22 -12.12 -1.90
CA PRO A 211 -7.23 -13.29 -2.78
C PRO A 211 -6.85 -14.61 -2.09
N GLY A 212 -6.14 -14.57 -0.96
CA GLY A 212 -5.84 -15.74 -0.13
C GLY A 212 -7.09 -16.46 0.38
N ALA A 213 -8.20 -15.75 0.55
CA ALA A 213 -9.50 -16.29 0.99
C ALA A 213 -10.15 -17.26 -0.02
N LEU A 214 -9.69 -17.27 -1.28
CA LEU A 214 -10.12 -18.23 -2.30
C LEU A 214 -9.52 -19.63 -2.09
N TYR A 215 -8.36 -19.72 -1.43
CA TYR A 215 -7.58 -20.96 -1.37
C TYR A 215 -7.44 -21.55 0.04
N HIS A 216 -7.44 -20.71 1.07
CA HIS A 216 -7.20 -21.13 2.45
C HIS A 216 -8.45 -20.90 3.30
N GLN A 217 -8.72 -21.82 4.23
CA GLN A 217 -9.66 -21.60 5.35
C GLN A 217 -8.84 -21.47 6.64
N GLY A 218 -8.92 -20.31 7.31
CA GLY A 218 -8.19 -20.06 8.55
C GLY A 218 -8.60 -18.77 9.26
N GLU A 219 -7.99 -18.51 10.42
CA GLU A 219 -8.09 -17.23 11.12
C GLU A 219 -7.20 -16.19 10.40
N GLY A 220 -7.78 -15.55 9.38
CA GLY A 220 -7.15 -14.39 8.71
C GLY A 220 -7.49 -13.06 9.40
N ASP A 221 -6.93 -11.98 8.86
CA ASP A 221 -7.19 -10.61 9.31
C ASP A 221 -8.59 -10.10 8.94
N ASP A 222 -8.87 -8.82 9.22
CA ASP A 222 -10.17 -8.20 8.94
C ASP A 222 -10.55 -8.18 7.46
N VAL A 223 -9.56 -8.00 6.56
CA VAL A 223 -9.77 -8.06 5.11
C VAL A 223 -10.12 -9.48 4.68
N TYR A 224 -9.42 -10.47 5.22
CA TYR A 224 -9.71 -11.87 4.97
C TYR A 224 -11.13 -12.23 5.42
N GLN A 225 -11.54 -11.83 6.63
CA GLN A 225 -12.90 -12.09 7.14
C GLN A 225 -13.98 -11.43 6.27
N LEU A 226 -13.79 -10.15 5.92
CA LEU A 226 -14.68 -9.46 4.97
C LEU A 226 -14.79 -10.23 3.64
N THR A 227 -13.66 -10.67 3.09
CA THR A 227 -13.62 -11.38 1.82
C THR A 227 -14.34 -12.73 1.92
N ARG A 228 -14.16 -13.48 3.01
CA ARG A 228 -14.88 -14.72 3.28
C ARG A 228 -16.39 -14.49 3.34
N THR A 229 -16.84 -13.51 4.12
CA THR A 229 -18.26 -13.15 4.27
C THR A 229 -18.87 -12.72 2.92
N MET A 230 -18.11 -12.00 2.09
CA MET A 230 -18.51 -11.65 0.73
C MET A 230 -18.69 -12.87 -0.18
N LEU A 231 -17.73 -13.81 -0.16
CA LEU A 231 -17.80 -15.05 -0.96
C LEU A 231 -18.97 -15.94 -0.50
N ASP A 232 -19.20 -16.05 0.80
CA ASP A 232 -20.32 -16.80 1.38
C ASP A 232 -21.66 -16.17 0.99
N ALA A 233 -21.76 -14.83 0.95
CA ALA A 233 -22.93 -14.13 0.44
C ALA A 233 -23.20 -14.44 -1.05
N ALA A 234 -22.16 -14.45 -1.89
CA ALA A 234 -22.28 -14.84 -3.29
C ALA A 234 -22.70 -16.31 -3.46
N ALA A 235 -22.20 -17.20 -2.62
CA ALA A 235 -22.58 -18.62 -2.61
C ALA A 235 -24.05 -18.82 -2.22
N ASN A 236 -24.51 -18.17 -1.14
CA ASN A 236 -25.91 -18.27 -0.70
C ASN A 236 -26.88 -17.72 -1.74
N LEU A 237 -26.51 -16.64 -2.44
CA LEU A 237 -27.31 -16.09 -3.54
C LEU A 237 -27.37 -16.99 -4.78
N SER A 238 -26.45 -17.96 -4.91
CA SER A 238 -26.44 -18.84 -6.08
C SER A 238 -27.51 -19.94 -6.03
N GLU A 239 -28.14 -20.18 -4.87
CA GLU A 239 -29.14 -21.25 -4.66
C GLU A 239 -28.67 -22.59 -5.29
N GLU A 240 -29.46 -23.17 -6.20
CA GLU A 240 -29.16 -24.41 -6.93
C GLU A 240 -28.09 -24.25 -8.04
N ARG A 241 -27.61 -23.03 -8.28
CA ARG A 241 -26.60 -22.71 -9.31
C ARG A 241 -25.17 -22.73 -8.78
N SER A 242 -24.90 -23.43 -7.68
CA SER A 242 -23.57 -23.55 -7.08
C SER A 242 -22.50 -24.02 -8.09
N ASN A 243 -22.85 -24.95 -8.99
CA ASN A 243 -21.99 -25.43 -10.08
C ASN A 243 -21.55 -24.32 -11.06
N LEU A 244 -22.27 -23.20 -11.12
CA LEU A 244 -21.93 -22.06 -11.95
C LEU A 244 -20.74 -21.28 -11.37
N LEU A 245 -20.64 -21.22 -10.03
CA LEU A 245 -19.54 -20.54 -9.34
C LEU A 245 -18.21 -21.28 -9.49
N GLU A 246 -18.23 -22.61 -9.61
CA GLU A 246 -17.02 -23.44 -9.80
C GLU A 246 -16.21 -23.02 -11.04
N ARG A 247 -16.87 -22.48 -12.07
CA ARG A 247 -16.23 -21.98 -13.30
C ARG A 247 -15.38 -20.73 -13.09
N TYR A 248 -15.50 -20.10 -11.92
CA TYR A 248 -14.85 -18.85 -11.54
C TYR A 248 -13.90 -19.04 -10.35
N GLY A 249 -13.41 -20.25 -10.08
CA GLY A 249 -12.66 -20.58 -8.86
C GLY A 249 -11.33 -19.83 -8.59
N ILE A 250 -10.87 -18.98 -9.51
CA ILE A 250 -9.72 -18.07 -9.30
C ILE A 250 -10.11 -16.59 -9.39
N ASP A 251 -11.39 -16.30 -9.58
CA ASP A 251 -11.94 -14.96 -9.65
C ASP A 251 -12.53 -14.58 -8.29
N MET A 252 -12.41 -13.31 -7.93
CA MET A 252 -13.10 -12.75 -6.78
C MET A 252 -14.57 -12.57 -7.13
N LEU A 253 -15.45 -13.26 -6.40
CA LEU A 253 -16.90 -13.15 -6.56
C LEU A 253 -17.42 -12.05 -5.63
N VAL A 254 -17.91 -10.97 -6.23
CA VAL A 254 -18.36 -9.78 -5.51
C VAL A 254 -19.84 -9.55 -5.75
N THR A 255 -20.62 -9.55 -4.68
CA THR A 255 -22.03 -9.15 -4.74
C THR A 255 -22.14 -7.63 -4.58
N LEU A 256 -22.80 -6.97 -5.52
CA LEU A 256 -23.10 -5.54 -5.49
C LEU A 256 -24.56 -5.28 -5.89
N ALA A 257 -25.03 -4.04 -5.69
CA ALA A 257 -26.35 -3.64 -6.16
C ALA A 257 -26.45 -3.64 -7.70
N GLN A 258 -27.58 -4.09 -8.24
CA GLN A 258 -27.79 -4.31 -9.67
C GLN A 258 -27.66 -3.04 -10.53
N HIS A 259 -27.94 -1.86 -9.95
CA HIS A 259 -27.84 -0.58 -10.66
C HIS A 259 -26.40 -0.12 -10.90
N ARG A 260 -25.40 -0.79 -10.32
CA ARG A 260 -23.99 -0.43 -10.50
C ARG A 260 -23.47 -0.87 -11.88
N ARG A 261 -22.52 -0.09 -12.40
CA ARG A 261 -21.73 -0.49 -13.56
C ARG A 261 -20.79 -1.65 -13.19
N ALA A 262 -20.09 -2.17 -14.19
CA ALA A 262 -19.07 -3.18 -13.99
C ALA A 262 -18.00 -2.67 -13.00
N PRO A 263 -17.80 -3.33 -11.84
CA PRO A 263 -16.83 -2.91 -10.85
C PRO A 263 -15.40 -3.22 -11.30
N GLY A 264 -14.42 -2.51 -10.75
CA GLY A 264 -13.00 -2.78 -10.97
C GLY A 264 -12.37 -3.57 -9.83
N ILE A 265 -11.30 -4.31 -10.11
CA ILE A 265 -10.36 -4.82 -9.09
C ILE A 265 -8.96 -4.32 -9.41
N ARG A 266 -8.24 -3.77 -8.42
CA ARG A 266 -6.84 -3.33 -8.59
C ARG A 266 -6.04 -3.61 -7.35
N GLY A 267 -4.74 -3.88 -7.52
CA GLY A 267 -3.79 -3.90 -6.41
C GLY A 267 -3.28 -2.50 -6.14
N VAL A 268 -3.53 -2.02 -4.92
CA VAL A 268 -3.03 -0.76 -4.37
C VAL A 268 -1.67 -1.02 -3.76
N ALA A 269 -0.64 -0.28 -4.19
CA ALA A 269 0.68 -0.40 -3.58
C ALA A 269 0.68 0.21 -2.17
N ARG A 270 1.14 -0.57 -1.20
CA ARG A 270 1.18 -0.23 0.23
C ARG A 270 2.61 -0.26 0.73
N MET A 271 2.95 0.71 1.58
CA MET A 271 4.23 0.74 2.27
C MET A 271 4.16 -0.18 3.48
N ARG A 272 5.19 -1.00 3.72
CA ARG A 272 5.24 -1.88 4.90
C ARG A 272 5.25 -1.11 6.22
N ILE A 273 6.01 -0.02 6.25
CA ILE A 273 6.14 0.82 7.44
C ILE A 273 5.36 2.10 7.18
N GLU A 274 4.31 2.33 7.92
CA GLU A 274 3.46 3.51 7.74
C GLU A 274 3.84 4.60 8.75
N ALA A 275 3.60 5.86 8.39
CA ALA A 275 3.94 6.98 9.26
C ALA A 275 2.90 7.11 10.38
N ASP A 276 3.35 7.17 11.65
CA ASP A 276 2.45 7.37 12.78
C ASP A 276 2.09 8.85 12.95
N THR A 277 1.19 9.34 12.10
CA THR A 277 0.69 10.72 12.12
C THR A 277 -0.80 10.75 12.49
N PRO A 278 -1.33 11.87 13.02
CA PRO A 278 -2.77 12.01 13.27
C PRO A 278 -3.62 11.72 12.03
N GLY A 279 -3.19 12.20 10.86
CA GLY A 279 -3.84 11.91 9.58
C GLY A 279 -3.84 10.42 9.25
N ARG A 280 -2.71 9.73 9.48
CA ARG A 280 -2.64 8.27 9.26
C ARG A 280 -3.56 7.52 10.21
N ARG A 281 -3.57 7.84 11.51
CA ARG A 281 -4.47 7.21 12.49
C ARG A 281 -5.94 7.37 12.10
N LEU A 282 -6.33 8.57 11.67
CA LEU A 282 -7.67 8.82 11.14
C LEU A 282 -7.96 7.99 9.89
N SER A 283 -7.01 7.91 8.95
CA SER A 283 -7.16 7.11 7.74
C SER A 283 -7.29 5.61 8.03
N TYR A 284 -6.55 5.10 9.02
CA TYR A 284 -6.66 3.72 9.49
C TYR A 284 -8.03 3.47 10.11
N TYR A 285 -8.52 4.38 10.96
CA TYR A 285 -9.87 4.31 11.52
C TYR A 285 -10.94 4.28 10.42
N LYS A 286 -10.86 5.18 9.42
CA LYS A 286 -11.79 5.19 8.28
C LYS A 286 -11.78 3.88 7.50
N ARG A 287 -10.58 3.32 7.22
CA ARG A 287 -10.42 2.02 6.56
C ARG A 287 -11.12 0.91 7.35
N ARG A 288 -10.87 0.86 8.67
CA ARG A 288 -11.46 -0.12 9.58
C ARG A 288 -12.99 -0.05 9.58
N THR A 289 -13.54 1.15 9.72
CA THR A 289 -14.98 1.38 9.65
C THR A 289 -15.57 0.97 8.29
N GLN A 290 -14.87 1.24 7.19
CA GLN A 290 -15.31 0.80 5.86
C GLN A 290 -15.38 -0.73 5.76
N ILE A 291 -14.38 -1.45 6.27
CA ILE A 291 -14.38 -2.92 6.32
C ILE A 291 -15.57 -3.44 7.14
N GLU A 292 -15.78 -2.90 8.34
CA GLU A 292 -16.86 -3.30 9.24
C GLU A 292 -18.25 -3.07 8.61
N ILE A 293 -18.44 -1.95 7.90
CA ILE A 293 -19.69 -1.64 7.18
C ILE A 293 -19.97 -2.68 6.09
N TYR A 294 -18.98 -2.97 5.24
CA TYR A 294 -19.18 -3.93 4.15
C TYR A 294 -19.35 -5.36 4.67
N GLU A 295 -18.64 -5.74 5.73
CA GLU A 295 -18.78 -7.06 6.34
C GLU A 295 -20.19 -7.25 6.92
N ALA A 296 -20.72 -6.26 7.62
CA ALA A 296 -22.10 -6.26 8.10
C ALA A 296 -23.11 -6.34 6.93
N GLY A 297 -22.86 -5.59 5.85
CA GLY A 297 -23.67 -5.61 4.64
C GLY A 297 -23.69 -6.98 3.95
N TYR A 298 -22.54 -7.64 3.82
CA TYR A 298 -22.46 -8.99 3.26
C TYR A 298 -23.08 -10.05 4.18
N THR A 299 -22.91 -9.91 5.50
CA THR A 299 -23.59 -10.77 6.49
C THR A 299 -25.10 -10.68 6.33
N GLN A 300 -25.63 -9.46 6.17
CA GLN A 300 -27.06 -9.23 5.93
C GLN A 300 -27.51 -9.95 4.64
N ILE A 301 -26.81 -9.76 3.53
CA ILE A 301 -27.14 -10.41 2.25
C ILE A 301 -27.14 -11.93 2.39
N ALA A 302 -26.12 -12.50 3.05
CA ALA A 302 -26.01 -13.93 3.24
C ALA A 302 -27.20 -14.49 4.04
N LEU A 303 -27.66 -13.79 5.07
CA LEU A 303 -28.83 -14.16 5.88
C LEU A 303 -30.17 -13.98 5.15
N ASP A 304 -30.31 -12.88 4.40
CA ASP A 304 -31.52 -12.60 3.61
C ASP A 304 -31.67 -13.65 2.50
N ALA A 305 -30.57 -14.05 1.85
CA ALA A 305 -30.55 -15.12 0.85
C ALA A 305 -31.01 -16.47 1.42
N LEU A 306 -30.56 -16.84 2.62
CA LEU A 306 -31.03 -18.07 3.30
C LEU A 306 -32.53 -18.07 3.62
N ARG A 307 -33.16 -16.89 3.66
CA ARG A 307 -34.61 -16.72 3.86
C ARG A 307 -35.39 -16.54 2.55
N GLY A 308 -34.72 -16.52 1.40
CA GLY A 308 -35.32 -16.22 0.11
C GLY A 308 -35.69 -14.74 -0.08
N GLU A 309 -35.09 -13.83 0.70
CA GLU A 309 -35.30 -12.37 0.58
C GLU A 309 -34.21 -11.75 -0.31
N TYR A 310 -34.61 -11.18 -1.46
CA TYR A 310 -33.66 -10.64 -2.46
C TYR A 310 -33.90 -9.16 -2.80
N SER A 311 -34.79 -8.48 -2.07
CA SER A 311 -35.21 -7.10 -2.34
C SER A 311 -34.57 -6.07 -1.41
N ARG A 312 -33.84 -6.51 -0.39
CA ARG A 312 -33.23 -5.64 0.62
C ARG A 312 -31.85 -5.17 0.19
N PRO A 313 -31.60 -3.85 0.09
CA PRO A 313 -30.28 -3.35 -0.28
C PRO A 313 -29.26 -3.67 0.80
N MET A 314 -28.00 -3.82 0.38
CA MET A 314 -26.88 -3.91 1.30
C MET A 314 -26.90 -2.69 2.21
N ASN A 315 -26.98 -2.92 3.52
CA ASN A 315 -26.85 -1.83 4.47
C ASN A 315 -25.38 -1.38 4.54
N THR A 316 -25.06 -0.27 3.88
CA THR A 316 -23.75 0.38 3.97
C THR A 316 -23.74 1.52 4.99
N SER A 317 -24.71 1.55 5.91
CA SER A 317 -24.74 2.52 7.01
C SER A 317 -23.75 2.11 8.09
N THR A 318 -23.16 3.08 8.79
CA THR A 318 -22.28 2.81 9.93
C THR A 318 -23.02 1.95 10.97
N PRO A 319 -22.47 0.82 11.43
CA PRO A 319 -23.05 0.09 12.55
C PRO A 319 -23.12 1.03 13.77
N GLN A 320 -24.27 1.04 14.45
CA GLN A 320 -24.51 1.83 15.66
C GLN A 320 -23.74 1.28 16.86
#